data_AF-A0A3N2NV45-F1
#
_entry.id   AF-A0A3N2NV45-F1
#
_cell.length_a   1.000
_cell.length_b   1.000
_cell.length_c   1.000
_cell.angle_alpha   90.00
_cell.angle_beta   90.00
_cell.angle_gamma   90.00
#
_symmetry.space_group_name_H-M   'P 1'
#
loop_
_entity.id
_entity.type
_entity.pdbx_description
1 polymer ?
#
loop_
_entity_poly.entity_id
_entity_poly.type
_entity_poly.pdbx_seq_one_letter_code
_entity_poly.pdbx_strand_id
1 'polypeptide(L)'
;MSERAAVDMFFDPVCPWAWITSRWLLEVERVRPVDVRFRVMSLSVLNEGRDLPEEYRKLLDTAWGPVRICIAVEQQHGSQAVRDLYTALGNRIHLARQERGPELYRAALAEVGLDPALAEVADSTEYDEALRASHDAGMKPVGQDVGTPVIHVPGPVPGQTMAFFGPVVTPAPKGEAAGRLWDGVLLVAGTPGFYELKRTRTEEPSFD
;
A
#
# COMPACT_ATOMS: atom_id res chain seq x y z
N MET A 1 -18.48 -18.43 -14.24
CA MET A 1 -17.34 -17.59 -13.86
C MET A 1 -17.12 -17.82 -12.39
N SER A 2 -15.91 -18.24 -11.96
CA SER A 2 -15.63 -18.36 -10.53
C SER A 2 -15.72 -16.97 -9.91
N GLU A 3 -16.42 -16.84 -8.79
CA GLU A 3 -16.47 -15.59 -8.02
C GLU A 3 -15.04 -15.24 -7.58
N ARG A 4 -14.58 -14.04 -7.94
CA ARG A 4 -13.25 -13.53 -7.56
C ARG A 4 -13.40 -12.76 -6.27
N ALA A 5 -12.53 -13.03 -5.31
CA ALA A 5 -12.56 -12.33 -4.03
C ALA A 5 -11.79 -11.01 -4.11
N ALA A 6 -12.26 -9.95 -3.46
CA ALA A 6 -11.53 -8.68 -3.41
C ALA A 6 -10.58 -8.63 -2.21
N VAL A 7 -9.37 -8.09 -2.41
CA VAL A 7 -8.42 -7.73 -1.35
C VAL A 7 -8.08 -6.25 -1.46
N ASP A 8 -8.12 -5.52 -0.35
CA ASP A 8 -7.59 -4.16 -0.32
C ASP A 8 -6.13 -4.18 0.15
N MET A 9 -5.26 -3.52 -0.60
CA MET A 9 -3.88 -3.25 -0.27
C MET A 9 -3.73 -1.76 0.04
N PHE A 10 -3.45 -1.44 1.30
CA PHE A 10 -3.22 -0.06 1.72
C PHE A 10 -1.75 0.31 1.55
N PHE A 11 -1.48 1.37 0.79
CA PHE A 11 -0.12 1.74 0.42
C PHE A 11 0.16 3.24 0.56
N ASP A 12 1.41 3.54 0.89
CA ASP A 12 2.06 4.83 0.68
C ASP A 12 3.20 4.59 -0.32
N PRO A 13 3.34 5.36 -1.42
CA PRO A 13 4.41 5.20 -2.39
C PRO A 13 5.82 5.23 -1.82
N VAL A 14 6.03 5.82 -0.64
CA VAL A 14 7.37 5.88 -0.02
C VAL A 14 7.67 4.68 0.88
N CYS A 15 6.67 3.85 1.19
CA CYS A 15 6.82 2.74 2.12
C CYS A 15 7.40 1.49 1.42
N PRO A 16 8.62 1.04 1.79
CA PRO A 16 9.23 -0.15 1.17
C PRO A 16 8.48 -1.44 1.52
N TRP A 17 7.89 -1.52 2.71
CA TRP A 17 7.13 -2.71 3.13
C TRP A 17 5.79 -2.82 2.39
N ALA A 18 5.09 -1.70 2.20
CA ALA A 18 3.90 -1.67 1.35
C ALA A 18 4.25 -2.05 -0.09
N TRP A 19 5.39 -1.56 -0.61
CA TRP A 19 5.86 -1.96 -1.94
C TRP A 19 6.03 -3.46 -2.07
N ILE A 20 6.81 -4.09 -1.19
CA ILE A 20 7.08 -5.54 -1.26
C ILE A 20 5.78 -6.35 -1.13
N THR A 21 4.93 -6.04 -0.16
CA THR A 21 3.64 -6.74 0.02
C THR A 21 2.71 -6.53 -1.17
N SER A 22 2.72 -5.35 -1.80
CA SER A 22 1.95 -5.13 -3.02
C SER A 22 2.41 -6.01 -4.18
N ARG A 23 3.73 -6.16 -4.36
CA ARG A 23 4.28 -7.00 -5.43
C ARG A 23 3.94 -8.47 -5.20
N TRP A 24 3.96 -8.93 -3.94
CA TRP A 24 3.46 -10.24 -3.57
C TRP A 24 1.98 -10.42 -3.93
N LEU A 25 1.11 -9.45 -3.60
CA LEU A 25 -0.32 -9.53 -3.96
C LEU A 25 -0.56 -9.57 -5.48
N LEU A 26 0.26 -8.86 -6.27
CA LEU A 26 0.21 -8.97 -7.73
C LEU A 26 0.62 -10.36 -8.24
N GLU A 27 1.58 -11.03 -7.58
CA GLU A 27 1.90 -12.43 -7.87
C GLU A 27 0.76 -13.37 -7.47
N VAL A 28 0.07 -13.11 -6.36
CA VAL A 28 -1.12 -13.85 -5.92
C VAL A 28 -2.25 -13.76 -6.94
N GLU A 29 -2.57 -12.56 -7.43
CA GLU A 29 -3.63 -12.31 -8.42
C GLU A 29 -3.45 -13.12 -9.71
N ARG A 30 -2.21 -13.51 -10.04
CA ARG A 30 -1.87 -14.36 -11.20
C ARG A 30 -2.15 -15.84 -10.98
N VAL A 31 -2.13 -16.30 -9.72
CA VAL A 31 -2.21 -17.73 -9.36
C VAL A 31 -3.43 -18.08 -8.49
N ARG A 32 -4.26 -17.09 -8.13
CA ARG A 32 -5.51 -17.24 -7.37
C ARG A 32 -6.62 -16.34 -7.95
N PRO A 33 -7.90 -16.71 -7.79
CA PRO A 33 -9.03 -15.90 -8.27
C PRO A 33 -9.32 -14.72 -7.32
N VAL A 34 -8.39 -13.77 -7.23
CA VAL A 34 -8.46 -12.61 -6.33
C VAL A 34 -8.21 -11.33 -7.09
N ASP A 35 -8.99 -10.29 -6.85
CA ASP A 35 -8.79 -8.94 -7.39
C ASP A 35 -8.16 -8.01 -6.34
N VAL A 36 -7.00 -7.45 -6.66
CA VAL A 36 -6.28 -6.54 -5.77
C VAL A 36 -6.70 -5.10 -6.02
N ARG A 37 -7.28 -4.48 -5.00
CA ARG A 37 -7.65 -3.06 -4.97
C ARG A 37 -6.60 -2.28 -4.19
N PHE A 38 -6.09 -1.22 -4.80
CA PHE A 38 -5.10 -0.36 -4.19
C PHE A 38 -5.79 0.82 -3.52
N ARG A 39 -5.50 1.02 -2.22
CA ARG A 39 -6.06 2.08 -1.39
C ARG A 39 -4.94 2.92 -0.82
N VAL A 40 -5.08 4.24 -0.88
CA VAL A 40 -4.02 5.12 -0.38
C VAL A 40 -4.06 5.15 1.15
N MET A 41 -2.90 5.04 1.77
CA MET A 41 -2.68 5.42 3.17
C MET A 41 -1.45 6.34 3.24
N SER A 42 -1.29 7.05 4.35
CA SER A 42 -0.15 7.96 4.55
C SER A 42 0.68 7.56 5.77
N LEU A 43 1.99 7.41 5.55
CA LEU A 43 2.96 7.30 6.64
C LEU A 43 3.09 8.60 7.42
N SER A 44 2.91 9.75 6.77
CA SER A 44 2.94 11.05 7.44
C SER A 44 1.79 11.13 8.45
N VAL A 45 0.55 10.83 8.03
CA VAL A 45 -0.62 10.74 8.93
C VAL A 45 -0.39 9.72 10.05
N LEU A 46 0.15 8.53 9.73
CA LEU A 46 0.42 7.48 10.71
C LEU A 46 1.32 7.95 11.87
N ASN A 47 2.26 8.83 11.56
CA ASN A 47 3.34 9.24 12.44
C ASN A 47 3.17 10.67 12.99
N GLU A 48 2.04 11.33 12.71
CA GLU A 48 1.76 12.66 13.25
C GLU A 48 1.78 12.67 14.78
N GLY A 49 2.46 13.66 15.35
CA GLY A 49 2.57 13.84 16.80
C GLY A 49 3.46 12.83 17.52
N ARG A 50 4.10 11.88 16.81
CA ARG A 50 5.05 10.94 17.41
C ARG A 50 6.43 11.58 17.59
N ASP A 51 7.13 11.17 18.64
CA ASP A 51 8.54 11.51 18.81
C ASP A 51 9.40 10.57 17.96
N LEU A 52 10.09 11.14 16.97
CA LEU A 52 10.78 10.40 15.91
C LEU A 52 12.20 10.95 15.70
N PRO A 53 13.14 10.11 15.26
CA PRO A 53 14.45 10.57 14.80
C PRO A 53 14.32 11.61 13.69
N GLU A 54 15.20 12.62 13.71
CA GLU A 54 15.18 13.77 12.78
C GLU A 54 15.21 13.35 11.31
N GLU A 55 16.02 12.35 10.95
CA GLU A 55 16.09 11.85 9.58
C GLU A 55 14.76 11.23 9.11
N TYR A 56 14.05 10.56 10.01
CA TYR A 56 12.75 9.99 9.70
C TYR A 56 11.67 11.07 9.56
N ARG A 57 11.72 12.12 10.40
CA ARG A 57 10.85 13.29 10.27
C ARG A 57 10.99 13.95 8.89
N LYS A 58 12.22 14.18 8.44
CA LYS A 58 12.49 14.73 7.09
C LYS A 58 11.97 13.85 5.96
N LEU A 59 12.01 12.52 6.14
CA LEU A 59 11.42 11.58 5.18
C LEU A 59 9.89 11.74 5.12
N LEU A 60 9.23 11.93 6.27
CA LEU A 60 7.78 12.09 6.39
C LEU A 60 7.28 13.44 5.86
N ASP A 61 8.08 14.50 5.99
CA ASP A 61 7.75 15.82 5.41
C ASP A 61 7.61 15.73 3.88
N THR A 62 8.44 14.91 3.25
CA THR A 62 8.42 14.67 1.79
C THR A 62 7.49 13.53 1.36
N ALA A 63 6.82 12.86 2.30
CA ALA A 63 5.92 11.74 2.03
C ALA A 63 4.46 12.16 1.72
N TRP A 64 4.06 13.40 2.03
CA TRP A 64 2.72 13.92 1.72
C TRP A 64 2.44 14.03 0.22
N GLY A 65 3.44 14.48 -0.56
CA GLY A 65 3.26 14.77 -1.98
C GLY A 65 2.72 13.59 -2.80
N PRO A 66 3.39 12.42 -2.80
CA PRO A 66 2.95 11.26 -3.58
C PRO A 66 1.54 10.77 -3.22
N VAL A 67 1.19 10.75 -1.93
CA VAL A 67 -0.12 10.26 -1.49
C VAL A 67 -1.26 11.24 -1.83
N ARG A 68 -1.00 12.55 -1.82
CA ARG A 68 -1.96 13.56 -2.29
C ARG A 68 -2.25 13.40 -3.78
N ILE A 69 -1.20 13.20 -4.59
CA ILE A 69 -1.37 12.92 -6.03
C ILE A 69 -2.19 11.64 -6.23
N CYS A 70 -1.89 10.56 -5.49
CA CYS A 70 -2.65 9.32 -5.59
C CYS A 70 -4.13 9.49 -5.25
N ILE A 71 -4.47 10.28 -4.22
CA ILE A 71 -5.87 10.58 -3.87
C ILE A 71 -6.56 11.39 -4.98
N ALA A 72 -5.90 12.43 -5.51
CA ALA A 72 -6.45 13.20 -6.62
C ALA A 72 -6.70 12.32 -7.85
N VAL A 73 -5.76 11.43 -8.18
CA VAL A 73 -5.90 10.48 -9.29
C VAL A 73 -7.02 9.46 -9.03
N GLU A 74 -7.17 8.96 -7.80
CA GLU A 74 -8.29 8.08 -7.46
C GLU A 74 -9.64 8.78 -7.66
N GLN A 75 -9.77 10.04 -7.23
CA GLN A 75 -11.01 10.81 -7.37
C GLN A 75 -11.34 11.17 -8.83
N GLN A 76 -10.33 11.50 -9.64
CA GLN A 76 -10.52 11.98 -11.02
C GLN A 76 -10.53 10.85 -12.06
N HIS A 77 -9.80 9.76 -11.82
CA HIS A 77 -9.54 8.70 -12.80
C HIS A 77 -9.83 7.28 -12.28
N GLY A 78 -10.17 7.12 -11.01
CA GLY A 78 -10.60 5.85 -10.43
C GLY A 78 -9.47 4.92 -9.96
N SER A 79 -9.86 3.78 -9.40
CA SER A 79 -8.97 2.85 -8.71
C SER A 79 -7.96 2.13 -9.62
N GLN A 80 -8.26 1.99 -10.91
CA GLN A 80 -7.30 1.41 -11.85
C GLN A 80 -6.13 2.37 -12.10
N ALA A 81 -6.42 3.67 -12.27
CA ALA A 81 -5.39 4.68 -12.47
C ALA A 81 -4.45 4.80 -11.27
N VAL A 82 -4.97 4.72 -10.04
CA VAL A 82 -4.12 4.75 -8.83
C VAL A 82 -3.23 3.50 -8.70
N ARG A 83 -3.73 2.32 -9.12
CA ARG A 83 -2.95 1.08 -9.16
C ARG A 83 -1.76 1.19 -10.13
N ASP A 84 -2.00 1.73 -11.32
CA ASP A 84 -0.97 1.91 -12.34
C ASP A 84 0.04 2.98 -11.90
N LEU A 85 -0.45 4.12 -11.39
CA LEU A 85 0.39 5.20 -10.87
C LEU A 85 1.26 4.73 -9.70
N TYR A 86 0.72 3.93 -8.77
CA TYR A 86 1.51 3.40 -7.67
C TYR A 86 2.68 2.54 -8.17
N THR A 87 2.45 1.73 -9.21
CA THR A 87 3.53 0.95 -9.83
C THR A 87 4.60 1.86 -10.45
N ALA A 88 4.20 2.90 -11.18
CA ALA A 88 5.13 3.86 -11.78
C ALA A 88 5.96 4.62 -10.72
N LEU A 89 5.32 5.05 -9.62
CA LEU A 89 5.98 5.71 -8.49
C LEU A 89 6.93 4.76 -7.77
N GLY A 90 6.47 3.57 -7.39
CA GLY A 90 7.28 2.61 -6.63
C GLY A 90 8.49 2.09 -7.41
N ASN A 91 8.39 1.92 -8.73
CA ASN A 91 9.54 1.61 -9.57
C ASN A 91 10.62 2.69 -9.48
N ARG A 92 10.23 3.97 -9.52
CA ARG A 92 11.16 5.10 -9.44
C ARG A 92 11.76 5.26 -8.04
N ILE A 93 10.93 5.14 -7.01
CA ILE A 93 11.31 5.37 -5.61
C ILE A 93 12.16 4.21 -5.08
N HIS A 94 11.71 2.97 -5.25
CA HIS A 94 12.34 1.81 -4.60
C HIS A 94 13.43 1.16 -5.45
N LEU A 95 13.19 1.00 -6.75
CA LEU A 95 14.13 0.30 -7.64
C LEU A 95 15.19 1.25 -8.20
N ALA A 96 14.75 2.36 -8.79
CA ALA A 96 15.66 3.34 -9.38
C ALA A 96 16.24 4.34 -8.37
N ARG A 97 15.73 4.38 -7.13
CA ARG A 97 16.16 5.27 -6.05
C ARG A 97 16.24 6.74 -6.48
N GLN A 98 15.28 7.16 -7.32
CA GLN A 98 15.20 8.55 -7.78
C GLN A 98 14.81 9.47 -6.62
N GLU A 99 15.30 10.69 -6.66
CA GLU A 99 14.90 11.72 -5.71
C GLU A 99 13.42 12.07 -5.87
N ARG A 100 12.71 12.13 -4.74
CA ARG A 100 11.29 12.45 -4.70
C ARG A 100 11.11 13.94 -4.95
N GLY A 101 10.30 14.30 -5.95
CA GLY A 101 10.02 15.68 -6.29
C GLY A 101 9.21 15.80 -7.58
N PRO A 102 8.96 17.04 -8.03
CA PRO A 102 8.07 17.32 -9.16
C PRO A 102 8.44 16.57 -10.44
N GLU A 103 9.74 16.41 -10.73
CA GLU A 103 10.20 15.70 -11.92
C GLU A 103 9.82 14.21 -11.90
N LEU A 104 10.03 13.54 -10.77
CA LEU A 104 9.63 12.14 -10.57
C LEU A 104 8.12 11.99 -10.74
N TYR A 105 7.34 12.89 -10.14
CA TYR A 105 5.87 12.82 -10.17
C TYR A 105 5.32 13.04 -11.57
N ARG A 106 5.80 14.06 -12.30
CA ARG A 106 5.43 14.33 -13.69
C ARG A 106 5.76 13.14 -14.59
N ALA A 107 6.96 12.56 -14.43
CA ALA A 107 7.36 11.40 -15.21
C ALA A 107 6.52 10.16 -14.90
N ALA A 108 6.15 9.93 -13.64
CA ALA A 108 5.29 8.81 -13.25
C ALA A 108 3.86 8.96 -13.78
N LEU A 109 3.29 10.17 -13.71
CA LEU A 109 1.97 10.47 -14.28
C LEU A 109 1.96 10.29 -15.80
N ALA A 110 2.97 10.82 -16.50
CA ALA A 110 3.10 10.69 -17.95
C ALA A 110 3.21 9.22 -18.40
N GLU A 111 3.95 8.38 -17.67
CA GLU A 111 4.09 6.95 -17.97
C GLU A 111 2.74 6.23 -18.03
N VAL A 112 1.82 6.60 -17.14
CA VAL A 112 0.49 5.98 -17.05
C VAL A 112 -0.58 6.75 -17.82
N GLY A 113 -0.17 7.69 -18.68
CA GLY A 113 -1.07 8.44 -19.55
C GLY A 113 -1.93 9.51 -18.84
N LEU A 114 -1.53 9.93 -17.64
CA LEU A 114 -2.18 11.00 -16.88
C LEU A 114 -1.51 12.35 -17.13
N ASP A 115 -2.22 13.44 -16.86
CA ASP A 115 -1.70 14.80 -17.01
C ASP A 115 -0.56 15.05 -16.01
N PRO A 116 0.68 15.35 -16.47
CA PRO A 116 1.79 15.70 -15.59
C PRO A 116 1.51 16.88 -14.67
N ALA A 117 0.59 17.79 -15.02
CA ALA A 117 0.21 18.92 -14.18
C ALA A 117 -0.40 18.49 -12.83
N LEU A 118 -0.92 17.26 -12.71
CA LEU A 118 -1.36 16.70 -11.42
C LEU A 118 -0.22 16.60 -10.39
N ALA A 119 1.05 16.68 -10.81
CA ALA A 119 2.18 16.73 -9.88
C ALA A 119 2.14 17.93 -8.93
N GLU A 120 1.51 19.05 -9.34
CA GLU A 120 1.38 20.26 -8.51
C GLU A 120 0.49 20.00 -7.27
N VAL A 121 -0.35 18.97 -7.29
CA VAL A 121 -1.18 18.56 -6.14
C VAL A 121 -0.32 18.20 -4.92
N ALA A 122 0.93 17.77 -5.13
CA ALA A 122 1.85 17.39 -4.06
C ALA A 122 2.02 18.50 -3.00
N ASP A 123 2.03 19.75 -3.43
CA ASP A 123 2.27 20.93 -2.60
C ASP A 123 0.97 21.59 -2.09
N SER A 124 -0.19 20.99 -2.39
CA SER A 124 -1.50 21.45 -1.93
C SER A 124 -1.98 20.69 -0.70
N THR A 125 -2.97 21.23 0.03
CA THR A 125 -3.67 20.51 1.13
C THR A 125 -5.10 20.13 0.75
N GLU A 126 -5.51 20.35 -0.50
CA GLU A 126 -6.90 20.18 -0.97
C GLU A 126 -7.43 18.77 -0.72
N TYR A 127 -6.54 17.76 -0.80
CA TYR A 127 -6.88 16.35 -0.69
C TYR A 127 -6.60 15.74 0.69
N ASP A 128 -6.17 16.54 1.68
CA ASP A 128 -5.74 16.03 2.99
C ASP A 128 -6.88 15.37 3.78
N GLU A 129 -8.10 15.90 3.69
CA GLU A 129 -9.27 15.30 4.36
C GLU A 129 -9.59 13.92 3.77
N ALA A 130 -9.62 13.81 2.45
CA ALA A 130 -9.86 12.54 1.76
C ALA A 130 -8.74 11.53 2.01
N LEU A 131 -7.48 11.99 2.05
CA LEU A 131 -6.33 11.17 2.41
C LEU A 131 -6.47 10.60 3.83
N ARG A 132 -6.85 11.43 4.81
CA ARG A 132 -7.07 11.00 6.19
C ARG A 132 -8.22 10.00 6.29
N ALA A 133 -9.31 10.22 5.58
CA ALA A 133 -10.43 9.27 5.52
C ALA A 133 -10.00 7.91 4.94
N SER A 134 -9.21 7.91 3.85
CA SER A 134 -8.67 6.67 3.26
C SER A 134 -7.68 5.96 4.19
N HIS A 135 -6.78 6.72 4.83
CA HIS A 135 -5.86 6.21 5.85
C HIS A 135 -6.64 5.55 7.00
N ASP A 136 -7.63 6.25 7.55
CA ASP A 136 -8.44 5.76 8.68
C ASP A 136 -9.20 4.48 8.33
N ALA A 137 -9.75 4.39 7.12
CA ALA A 137 -10.44 3.19 6.64
C ALA A 137 -9.52 1.96 6.67
N GLY A 138 -8.23 2.13 6.32
CA GLY A 138 -7.24 1.06 6.34
C GLY A 138 -6.71 0.72 7.72
N MET A 139 -6.33 1.75 8.48
CA MET A 139 -5.52 1.59 9.70
C MET A 139 -6.35 1.36 10.97
N LYS A 140 -7.54 1.99 11.12
CA LYS A 140 -8.35 1.80 12.33
C LYS A 140 -8.68 0.33 12.64
N PRO A 141 -9.02 -0.53 11.64
CA PRO A 141 -9.31 -1.95 11.88
C PRO A 141 -8.14 -2.77 12.44
N VAL A 142 -6.90 -2.34 12.25
CA VAL A 142 -5.70 -3.06 12.74
C VAL A 142 -5.10 -2.44 14.00
N GLY A 143 -5.77 -1.42 14.57
CA GLY A 143 -5.30 -0.68 15.73
C GLY A 143 -4.33 0.46 15.39
N GLN A 144 -3.99 1.27 16.38
CA GLN A 144 -3.16 2.48 16.22
C GLN A 144 -1.66 2.23 16.46
N ASP A 145 -1.32 1.07 17.04
CA ASP A 145 0.05 0.71 17.43
C ASP A 145 0.83 -0.04 16.36
N VAL A 146 0.21 -0.28 15.19
CA VAL A 146 0.82 -1.04 14.10
C VAL A 146 1.33 -0.14 12.97
N GLY A 147 2.29 -0.66 12.21
CA GLY A 147 2.88 0.00 11.05
C GLY A 147 2.22 -0.42 9.74
N THR A 148 2.99 -0.30 8.66
CA THR A 148 2.68 -0.86 7.34
C THR A 148 3.52 -2.13 7.10
N PRO A 149 3.05 -3.09 6.28
CA PRO A 149 1.92 -3.04 5.37
C PRO A 149 0.59 -3.42 6.04
N VAL A 150 -0.53 -3.00 5.44
CA VAL A 150 -1.89 -3.38 5.87
C VAL A 150 -2.70 -3.89 4.68
N ILE A 151 -3.36 -5.03 4.87
CA ILE A 151 -4.26 -5.62 3.89
C ILE A 151 -5.62 -5.94 4.52
N HIS A 152 -6.68 -5.81 3.75
CA HIS A 152 -8.00 -6.33 4.12
C HIS A 152 -8.35 -7.49 3.21
N VAL A 153 -8.46 -8.69 3.80
CA VAL A 153 -8.72 -9.95 3.08
C VAL A 153 -10.16 -10.41 3.30
N PRO A 154 -10.71 -11.27 2.43
CA PRO A 154 -11.99 -11.91 2.67
C PRO A 154 -12.05 -12.62 4.02
N GLY A 155 -13.12 -12.39 4.78
CA GLY A 155 -13.41 -13.08 6.03
C GLY A 155 -14.11 -14.42 5.84
N PRO A 156 -14.35 -15.17 6.93
CA PRO A 156 -15.03 -16.46 6.87
C PRO A 156 -16.52 -16.37 6.47
N VAL A 157 -17.13 -15.18 6.60
CA VAL A 157 -18.51 -14.91 6.19
C VAL A 157 -18.52 -14.10 4.89
N PRO A 158 -19.35 -14.44 3.88
CA PRO A 158 -19.47 -13.66 2.66
C PRO A 158 -19.75 -12.18 2.94
N GLY A 159 -19.01 -11.28 2.29
CA GLY A 159 -19.12 -9.83 2.47
C GLY A 159 -18.37 -9.28 3.70
N GLN A 160 -17.82 -10.12 4.56
CA GLN A 160 -16.94 -9.70 5.65
C GLN A 160 -15.51 -9.56 5.16
N THR A 161 -14.79 -8.58 5.72
CA THR A 161 -13.34 -8.39 5.51
C THR A 161 -12.61 -8.47 6.84
N MET A 162 -11.45 -9.13 6.85
CA MET A 162 -10.52 -9.17 7.98
C MET A 162 -9.32 -8.28 7.66
N ALA A 163 -8.98 -7.37 8.57
CA ALA A 163 -7.83 -6.48 8.40
C ALA A 163 -6.61 -7.03 9.15
N PHE A 164 -5.46 -7.04 8.48
CA PHE A 164 -4.20 -7.50 9.07
C PHE A 164 -3.09 -6.48 8.86
N PHE A 165 -2.30 -6.26 9.91
CA PHE A 165 -0.93 -5.80 9.76
C PHE A 165 -0.09 -6.95 9.21
N GLY A 166 0.54 -6.75 8.06
CA GLY A 166 1.27 -7.79 7.33
C GLY A 166 0.47 -8.42 6.19
N PRO A 167 0.97 -9.53 5.61
CA PRO A 167 2.20 -10.20 5.99
C PRO A 167 3.43 -9.32 5.66
N VAL A 168 4.33 -9.21 6.64
CA VAL A 168 5.63 -8.57 6.46
C VAL A 168 6.58 -9.61 5.86
N VAL A 169 6.93 -9.46 4.59
CA VAL A 169 7.82 -10.38 3.86
C VAL A 169 8.96 -9.62 3.20
N THR A 170 10.09 -10.29 3.03
CA THR A 170 11.26 -9.81 2.27
C THR A 170 12.09 -11.03 1.88
N PRO A 171 12.46 -11.22 0.59
CA PRO A 171 11.83 -10.58 -0.59
C PRO A 171 10.36 -11.03 -0.77
N ALA A 172 9.66 -10.46 -1.76
CA ALA A 172 8.31 -10.89 -2.11
C ALA A 172 8.32 -12.33 -2.69
N PRO A 173 7.49 -13.26 -2.19
CA PRO A 173 7.32 -14.57 -2.82
C PRO A 173 6.75 -14.43 -4.24
N LYS A 174 7.14 -15.33 -5.15
CA LYS A 174 6.73 -15.34 -6.56
C LYS A 174 5.99 -16.62 -6.96
N GLY A 175 5.16 -16.54 -7.99
CA GLY A 175 4.40 -17.66 -8.55
C GLY A 175 3.62 -18.43 -7.47
N GLU A 176 3.69 -19.76 -7.51
CA GLU A 176 2.94 -20.60 -6.56
C GLU A 176 3.37 -20.41 -5.09
N ALA A 177 4.59 -19.93 -4.82
CA ALA A 177 4.98 -19.58 -3.46
C ALA A 177 4.18 -18.38 -2.92
N ALA A 178 3.84 -17.42 -3.78
CA ALA A 178 2.95 -16.30 -3.44
C ALA A 178 1.55 -16.81 -3.09
N GLY A 179 1.02 -17.72 -3.92
CA GLY A 179 -0.28 -18.36 -3.71
C GLY A 179 -0.36 -19.13 -2.39
N ARG A 180 0.68 -19.91 -2.03
CA ARG A 180 0.71 -20.63 -0.75
C ARG A 180 0.69 -19.70 0.47
N LEU A 181 1.42 -18.58 0.41
CA LEU A 181 1.37 -17.60 1.50
C LEU A 181 -0.04 -17.00 1.61
N TRP A 182 -0.67 -16.68 0.49
CA TRP A 182 -2.05 -16.18 0.45
C TRP A 182 -3.05 -17.15 1.07
N ASP A 183 -2.96 -18.44 0.71
CA ASP A 183 -3.82 -19.47 1.29
C ASP A 183 -3.62 -19.56 2.81
N GLY A 184 -2.38 -19.45 3.28
CA GLY A 184 -2.05 -19.37 4.71
C GLY A 184 -2.67 -18.16 5.41
N VAL A 185 -2.65 -16.98 4.77
CA VAL A 185 -3.31 -15.77 5.29
C VAL A 185 -4.82 -15.99 5.42
N LEU A 186 -5.48 -16.58 4.43
CA LEU A 186 -6.92 -16.86 4.50
C LEU A 186 -7.27 -17.90 5.57
N LEU A 187 -6.41 -18.91 5.79
CA LEU A 187 -6.61 -19.89 6.85
C LEU A 187 -6.60 -19.25 8.25
N VAL A 188 -5.63 -18.37 8.52
CA VAL A 188 -5.58 -17.66 9.81
C VAL A 188 -6.69 -16.61 9.93
N ALA A 189 -7.04 -15.93 8.83
CA ALA A 189 -8.17 -14.99 8.78
C ALA A 189 -9.53 -15.66 9.06
N GLY A 190 -9.70 -16.91 8.61
CA GLY A 190 -10.89 -17.71 8.85
C GLY A 190 -10.96 -18.37 10.22
N THR A 191 -9.94 -18.23 11.07
CA THR A 191 -9.88 -18.85 12.40
C THR A 191 -10.38 -17.88 13.48
N PRO A 192 -11.55 -18.10 14.09
CA PRO A 192 -12.05 -17.22 15.14
C PRO A 192 -11.08 -17.15 16.33
N GLY A 193 -10.75 -15.93 16.76
CA GLY A 193 -9.85 -15.69 17.90
C GLY A 193 -8.36 -15.72 17.57
N PHE A 194 -7.97 -15.81 16.30
CA PHE A 194 -6.58 -15.56 15.89
C PHE A 194 -6.31 -14.05 15.84
N TYR A 195 -5.23 -13.59 16.49
CA TYR A 195 -4.88 -12.16 16.54
C TYR A 195 -3.44 -11.88 16.08
N GLU A 196 -2.45 -12.70 16.44
CA GLU A 196 -1.05 -12.45 16.05
C GLU A 196 -0.25 -13.74 15.89
N LEU A 197 0.59 -13.77 14.87
CA LEU A 197 1.70 -14.71 14.72
C LEU A 197 2.92 -13.90 14.25
N LYS A 198 3.99 -13.90 15.06
CA LYS A 198 5.19 -13.12 14.75
C LYS A 198 6.46 -13.89 15.07
N ARG A 199 7.47 -13.70 14.22
CA ARG A 199 8.88 -14.00 14.53
C ARG A 199 9.71 -12.71 14.44
N THR A 200 10.85 -12.67 15.12
CA THR A 200 11.78 -11.53 15.03
C THR A 200 12.21 -11.32 13.59
N ARG A 201 12.06 -10.10 13.09
CA ARG A 201 12.57 -9.70 11.78
C ARG A 201 14.09 -9.55 11.86
N THR A 202 14.80 -10.25 10.98
CA THR A 202 16.28 -10.26 10.92
C THR A 202 16.83 -9.71 9.60
N GLU A 203 15.95 -9.31 8.68
CA GLU A 203 16.29 -8.86 7.34
C GLU A 203 15.61 -7.53 7.01
N GLU A 204 16.30 -6.70 6.25
CA GLU A 204 15.81 -5.43 5.70
C GLU A 204 14.95 -5.66 4.44
N PRO A 205 14.23 -4.63 3.93
CA PRO A 205 13.54 -4.72 2.65
C PRO A 205 14.48 -5.11 1.50
N SER A 206 14.16 -6.20 0.80
CA SER A 206 14.73 -6.58 -0.48
C SER A 206 13.69 -6.40 -1.58
N PHE A 207 14.10 -5.78 -2.68
CA PHE A 207 13.25 -5.47 -3.83
C PHE A 207 13.40 -6.47 -4.99
N ASP A 208 14.07 -7.60 -4.73
CA ASP A 208 14.32 -8.67 -5.70
C ASP A 208 13.07 -9.47 -6.09
#